data_AF-A0AA37QGD9-F1
#
_entry.id   AF-A0AA37QGD9-F1
#
_cell.length_a   1.000
_cell.length_b   1.000
_cell.length_c   1.000
_cell.angle_alpha   90.00
_cell.angle_beta   90.00
_cell.angle_gamma   90.00
#
_symmetry.space_group_name_H-M   'P 1'
#
loop_
_entity.id
_entity.type
_entity.pdbx_description
1 polymer ?
#
loop_
_entity_poly.entity_id
_entity_poly.type
_entity_poly.pdbx_seq_one_letter_code
_entity_poly.pdbx_strand_id
1 'polypeptide(L)'
;MRQYQYLATDATIDALGRLRRPWAGYHVGDDTLLVALAEGGTIRIGVEGADVEPDFEAFRLTAEAVDGIVDEPTAAQAFGTGRNDVVVFRSATWIEGPAPSDDGVTGTQRVMQFTGAPRQLSPSAAAACAVDDACVVATSAGTGMLVRCGVRPRTLDVTLDSAAIAQFLRERQYGAEPSGS
;
A
#
# COMPACT_ATOMS: atom_id res chain seq x y z
N MET A 1 -24.02 5.11 2.64
CA MET A 1 -22.56 5.01 2.75
C MET A 1 -21.95 6.41 2.86
N ARG A 2 -21.28 6.73 3.98
CA ARG A 2 -20.41 7.90 4.11
C ARG A 2 -19.08 7.66 3.39
N GLN A 3 -18.44 8.72 2.88
CA GLN A 3 -17.22 8.60 2.08
C GLN A 3 -16.12 9.53 2.59
N TYR A 4 -14.93 8.97 2.74
CA TYR A 4 -13.72 9.63 3.22
C TYR A 4 -12.54 9.36 2.29
N GLN A 5 -11.46 10.12 2.48
CA GLN A 5 -10.22 9.95 1.73
C GLN A 5 -9.03 10.12 2.68
N TYR A 6 -8.13 9.15 2.66
CA TYR A 6 -6.87 9.17 3.38
C TYR A 6 -5.74 8.71 2.45
N LEU A 7 -5.44 9.60 1.50
CA LEU A 7 -4.55 9.35 0.37
C LEU A 7 -3.10 9.66 0.71
N ALA A 8 -2.16 9.16 -0.07
CA ALA A 8 -0.76 9.54 0.06
C ALA A 8 -0.60 11.06 -0.14
N THR A 9 0.31 11.68 0.62
CA THR A 9 0.64 13.11 0.45
C THR A 9 1.50 13.31 -0.79
N ASP A 10 1.54 14.54 -1.31
CA ASP A 10 2.44 14.90 -2.42
C ASP A 10 3.90 14.57 -2.07
N ALA A 11 4.33 14.83 -0.84
CA ALA A 11 5.66 14.47 -0.36
C ALA A 11 5.93 12.95 -0.42
N THR A 12 4.92 12.13 -0.09
CA THR A 12 5.01 10.67 -0.24
C THR A 12 5.14 10.27 -1.71
N ILE A 13 4.31 10.83 -2.58
CA ILE A 13 4.35 10.54 -4.03
C ILE A 13 5.70 10.96 -4.62
N ASP A 14 6.21 12.13 -4.27
CA ASP A 14 7.52 12.61 -4.70
C ASP A 14 8.66 11.71 -4.23
N ALA A 15 8.63 11.25 -2.98
CA ALA A 15 9.61 10.32 -2.43
C ALA A 15 9.56 8.95 -3.13
N LEU A 16 8.36 8.39 -3.34
CA LEU A 16 8.17 7.16 -4.10
C LEU A 16 8.65 7.31 -5.56
N GLY A 17 8.45 8.48 -6.17
CA GLY A 17 8.94 8.80 -7.51
C GLY A 17 10.46 8.70 -7.64
N ARG A 18 11.22 8.93 -6.56
CA ARG A 18 12.68 8.78 -6.55
C ARG A 18 13.13 7.33 -6.67
N LEU A 19 12.27 6.35 -6.34
CA LEU A 19 12.56 4.93 -6.52
C LEU A 19 12.69 4.51 -7.99
N ARG A 20 12.30 5.37 -8.93
CA ARG A 20 12.57 5.20 -10.36
C ARG A 20 14.07 5.19 -10.69
N ARG A 21 14.90 5.83 -9.85
CA ARG A 21 16.35 5.92 -9.98
C ARG A 21 17.05 4.59 -9.64
N PRO A 22 18.33 4.41 -10.01
CA PRO A 22 19.07 3.20 -9.66
C PRO A 22 19.20 3.04 -8.14
N TRP A 23 19.01 1.82 -7.64
CA TRP A 23 19.20 1.48 -6.23
C TRP A 23 20.61 0.96 -5.99
N ALA A 24 21.20 1.32 -4.84
CA ALA A 24 22.40 0.67 -4.31
C ALA A 24 22.05 -0.64 -3.57
N GLY A 25 20.91 -0.65 -2.90
CA GLY A 25 20.39 -1.79 -2.16
C GLY A 25 19.17 -1.41 -1.33
N TYR A 26 18.62 -2.37 -0.61
CA TYR A 26 17.44 -2.15 0.23
C TYR A 26 17.44 -3.05 1.47
N HIS A 27 16.64 -2.68 2.46
CA HIS A 27 16.43 -3.45 3.69
C HIS A 27 14.95 -3.49 4.03
N VAL A 28 14.43 -4.68 4.29
CA VAL A 28 13.03 -4.92 4.67
C VAL A 28 12.98 -5.18 6.18
N GLY A 29 12.34 -4.28 6.91
CA GLY A 29 11.94 -4.49 8.31
C GLY A 29 10.47 -4.88 8.43
N ASP A 30 9.97 -4.97 9.66
CA ASP A 30 8.59 -5.40 9.95
C ASP A 30 7.52 -4.35 9.56
N ASP A 31 7.88 -3.06 9.65
CA ASP A 31 6.99 -1.91 9.41
C ASP A 31 7.59 -0.89 8.43
N THR A 32 8.80 -1.14 7.94
CA THR A 32 9.54 -0.22 7.08
C THR A 32 10.28 -0.92 5.96
N LEU A 33 10.37 -0.27 4.81
CA LEU A 33 11.32 -0.58 3.75
C LEU A 33 12.26 0.60 3.59
N LEU A 34 13.56 0.35 3.66
CA LEU A 34 14.60 1.32 3.38
C LEU A 34 15.22 1.01 2.02
N VAL A 35 15.27 2.00 1.13
CA VAL A 35 15.89 1.88 -0.20
C VAL A 35 17.02 2.88 -0.31
N ALA A 36 18.26 2.40 -0.41
CA ALA A 36 19.42 3.22 -0.72
C ALA A 36 19.50 3.47 -2.22
N LEU A 37 19.57 4.74 -2.63
CA LEU A 37 19.75 5.12 -4.04
C LEU A 37 21.24 5.13 -4.40
N ALA A 38 21.59 4.76 -5.63
CA ALA A 38 22.98 4.70 -6.09
C ALA A 38 23.66 6.08 -6.14
N GLU A 39 22.89 7.14 -6.36
CA GLU A 39 23.35 8.54 -6.36
C GLU A 39 23.42 9.15 -4.95
N GLY A 40 23.07 8.37 -3.92
CA GLY A 40 23.02 8.81 -2.53
C GLY A 40 21.61 9.09 -2.02
N GLY A 41 21.49 9.06 -0.69
CA GLY A 41 20.23 9.19 0.03
C GLY A 41 19.47 7.87 0.19
N THR A 42 18.55 7.86 1.14
CA THR A 42 17.69 6.71 1.45
C THR A 42 16.23 7.13 1.40
N ILE A 43 15.39 6.32 0.76
CA ILE A 43 13.94 6.46 0.83
C ILE A 43 13.43 5.47 1.88
N ARG A 44 12.72 5.99 2.88
CA ARG A 44 11.98 5.19 3.85
C ARG A 44 10.54 5.09 3.42
N ILE A 45 10.01 3.88 3.32
CA ILE A 45 8.59 3.60 3.11
C ILE A 45 8.04 2.95 4.37
N GLY A 46 6.89 3.41 4.84
CA GLY A 46 6.22 2.86 6.02
C GLY A 46 4.71 2.93 5.92
N VAL A 47 4.03 2.72 7.04
CA VAL A 47 2.56 2.76 7.15
C VAL A 47 2.14 3.78 8.19
N GLU A 48 1.15 4.59 7.85
CA GLU A 48 0.53 5.54 8.77
C GLU A 48 -0.96 5.22 8.90
N GLY A 49 -1.47 5.20 10.14
CA GLY A 49 -2.88 4.99 10.45
C GLY A 49 -3.56 6.28 10.88
N ALA A 50 -4.86 6.39 10.59
CA ALA A 50 -5.71 7.49 11.05
C ALA A 50 -7.09 6.97 11.44
N ASP A 51 -7.60 7.47 12.58
CA ASP A 51 -9.00 7.32 12.98
C ASP A 51 -9.87 8.19 12.06
N VAL A 52 -10.65 7.57 11.19
CA VAL A 52 -11.54 8.26 10.24
C VAL A 52 -12.82 8.70 10.93
N GLU A 53 -13.43 7.78 11.68
CA GLU A 53 -14.53 8.02 12.61
C GLU A 53 -14.42 6.98 13.75
N PRO A 54 -15.19 7.09 14.85
CA PRO A 54 -15.17 6.07 15.91
C PRO A 54 -15.35 4.66 15.34
N ASP A 55 -14.49 3.73 15.76
CA ASP A 55 -14.45 2.34 15.29
C ASP A 55 -14.14 2.16 13.78
N PHE A 56 -13.59 3.18 13.12
CA PHE A 56 -13.15 3.12 11.72
C PHE A 56 -11.73 3.69 11.55
N GLU A 57 -10.73 2.82 11.45
CA GLU A 57 -9.32 3.19 11.22
C GLU A 57 -8.92 2.89 9.77
N ALA A 58 -8.19 3.81 9.13
CA ALA A 58 -7.66 3.63 7.78
C ALA A 58 -6.14 3.75 7.78
N PHE A 59 -5.48 3.00 6.88
CA PHE A 59 -4.03 2.98 6.74
C PHE A 59 -3.61 3.35 5.31
N ARG A 60 -2.52 4.11 5.19
CA ARG A 60 -1.89 4.44 3.92
C ARG A 60 -0.40 4.14 3.95
N LEU A 61 0.20 3.97 2.77
CA LEU A 61 1.64 4.06 2.63
C LEU A 61 2.11 5.50 2.85
N THR A 62 3.27 5.62 3.48
CA THR A 62 4.04 6.86 3.56
C THR A 62 5.42 6.64 2.98
N ALA A 63 6.02 7.70 2.44
CA ALA A 63 7.41 7.67 2.03
C ALA A 63 8.08 9.01 2.24
N GLU A 64 9.36 8.99 2.59
CA GLU A 64 10.16 10.19 2.73
C GLU A 64 11.64 9.90 2.45
N ALA A 65 12.38 10.97 2.16
CA ALA A 65 13.84 10.90 2.12
C ALA A 65 14.39 11.05 3.55
N VAL A 66 15.26 10.14 3.95
CA VAL A 66 15.92 10.17 5.26
C VAL A 66 17.43 10.23 5.09
N ASP A 67 18.08 10.91 6.02
CA ASP A 67 19.52 10.87 6.17
C ASP A 67 19.90 9.54 6.82
N GLY A 68 20.76 8.76 6.18
CA GLY A 68 21.18 7.47 6.70
C GLY A 68 21.83 6.59 5.64
N ILE A 69 22.56 5.60 6.12
CA ILE A 69 23.05 4.49 5.31
C ILE A 69 22.23 3.28 5.71
N VAL A 70 21.80 2.50 4.73
CA VAL A 70 21.20 1.19 4.99
C VAL A 70 22.34 0.25 5.37
N ASP A 71 22.36 -0.20 6.62
CA ASP A 71 23.37 -1.17 7.08
C ASP A 71 23.08 -2.56 6.47
N GLU A 72 24.14 -3.23 6.02
CA GLU A 72 24.09 -4.53 5.34
C GLU A 72 22.91 -4.69 4.34
N PRO A 73 22.80 -3.84 3.30
CA PRO A 73 21.66 -3.84 2.42
C PRO A 73 21.63 -5.13 1.59
N THR A 74 20.41 -5.63 1.34
CA THR A 74 20.21 -6.58 0.26
C THR A 74 20.57 -5.91 -1.07
N ALA A 75 21.38 -6.58 -1.88
CA ALA A 75 21.82 -6.04 -3.16
C ALA A 75 20.62 -5.68 -4.05
N ALA A 76 20.72 -4.54 -4.74
CA ALA A 76 19.63 -4.02 -5.57
C ALA A 76 19.24 -4.91 -6.76
N GLN A 77 20.08 -5.87 -7.16
CA GLN A 77 19.84 -6.73 -8.33
C GLN A 77 19.42 -5.90 -9.56
N ALA A 78 18.29 -6.23 -10.20
CA ALA A 78 17.77 -5.53 -11.37
C ALA A 78 17.38 -4.06 -11.08
N PHE A 79 17.04 -3.71 -9.83
CA PHE A 79 16.67 -2.34 -9.43
C PHE A 79 17.84 -1.36 -9.51
N GLY A 80 19.08 -1.86 -9.58
CA GLY A 80 20.29 -1.05 -9.72
C GLY A 80 20.54 -0.47 -11.11
N THR A 81 19.67 -0.74 -12.09
CA THR A 81 19.82 -0.25 -13.48
C THR A 81 19.19 1.13 -13.71
N GLY A 82 18.33 1.60 -12.81
CA GLY A 82 17.68 2.92 -12.89
C GLY A 82 16.59 3.04 -13.94
N ARG A 83 16.03 1.92 -14.40
CA ARG A 83 14.86 1.86 -15.28
C ARG A 83 13.68 1.26 -14.53
N ASN A 84 13.48 1.75 -13.31
CA ASN A 84 12.39 1.30 -12.47
C ASN A 84 11.16 2.16 -12.79
N ASP A 85 10.00 1.53 -12.94
CA ASP A 85 8.71 2.20 -12.89
C ASP A 85 8.09 1.98 -11.52
N VAL A 86 7.29 2.95 -11.08
CA VAL A 86 6.66 2.97 -9.77
C VAL A 86 5.20 3.30 -9.97
N VAL A 87 4.34 2.42 -9.48
CA VAL A 87 2.88 2.55 -9.56
C VAL A 87 2.31 2.50 -8.16
N VAL A 88 1.52 3.49 -7.80
CA VAL A 88 0.81 3.54 -6.52
C VAL A 88 -0.64 3.10 -6.75
N PHE A 89 -1.15 2.25 -5.87
CA PHE A 89 -2.47 1.66 -5.97
C PHE A 89 -3.41 2.22 -4.92
N ARG A 90 -4.62 2.53 -5.38
CA ARG A 90 -5.72 2.97 -4.53
C ARG A 90 -6.62 1.79 -4.16
N SER A 91 -6.91 1.69 -2.87
CA SER A 91 -7.87 0.78 -2.24
C SER A 91 -9.06 1.54 -1.65
N ALA A 92 -10.02 0.77 -1.16
CA ALA A 92 -11.00 1.23 -0.20
C ALA A 92 -10.91 0.39 1.08
N THR A 93 -10.94 1.05 2.23
CA THR A 93 -11.26 0.45 3.52
C THR A 93 -12.70 0.82 3.85
N TRP A 94 -13.52 -0.11 4.32
CA TRP A 94 -14.93 0.18 4.64
C TRP A 94 -15.41 -0.62 5.84
N ILE A 95 -16.47 -0.11 6.44
CA ILE A 95 -17.18 -0.78 7.52
C ILE A 95 -18.61 -1.11 7.10
N GLU A 96 -19.08 -2.29 7.46
CA GLU A 96 -20.50 -2.63 7.36
C GLU A 96 -21.27 -1.99 8.53
N GLY A 97 -22.51 -1.59 8.27
CA GLY A 97 -23.38 -1.10 9.34
C GLY A 97 -23.61 -2.17 10.39
N PRO A 98 -23.92 -1.78 11.64
CA PRO A 98 -24.26 -2.77 12.66
C PRO A 98 -25.43 -3.62 12.17
N ALA A 99 -25.31 -4.94 12.31
CA ALA A 99 -26.45 -5.82 12.10
C ALA A 99 -27.59 -5.38 13.02
N PRO A 100 -28.86 -5.35 12.55
CA PRO A 100 -29.98 -5.09 13.44
C PRO A 100 -29.94 -6.13 14.56
N SER A 101 -29.80 -5.67 15.80
CA SER A 101 -29.82 -6.53 16.98
C SER A 101 -31.27 -6.89 17.30
N ASP A 102 -31.67 -8.15 17.06
CA ASP A 102 -33.02 -8.63 17.38
C ASP A 102 -33.25 -8.75 18.90
N ASP A 103 -32.19 -8.76 19.72
CA ASP A 103 -32.29 -9.23 21.12
C ASP A 103 -32.20 -8.14 22.20
N GLY A 104 -32.15 -6.85 21.87
CA GLY A 104 -32.18 -5.77 22.88
C GLY A 104 -31.04 -5.77 23.91
N VAL A 105 -30.05 -6.67 23.77
CA VAL A 105 -28.85 -6.71 24.61
C VAL A 105 -27.85 -5.72 24.02
N THR A 106 -27.54 -4.67 24.77
CA THR A 106 -26.46 -3.72 24.50
C THR A 106 -25.09 -4.39 24.65
N GLY A 107 -24.80 -5.36 23.81
CA GLY A 107 -23.45 -5.85 23.56
C GLY A 107 -22.75 -4.91 22.60
N THR A 108 -21.48 -4.60 22.85
CA THR A 108 -20.63 -3.76 22.01
C THR A 108 -20.80 -4.17 20.54
N GLN A 109 -21.46 -3.34 19.73
CA GLN A 109 -21.65 -3.63 18.31
C GLN A 109 -20.28 -3.72 17.66
N ARG A 110 -19.84 -4.92 17.31
CA ARG A 110 -18.59 -5.11 16.58
C ARG A 110 -18.81 -4.64 15.14
N VAL A 111 -18.21 -3.52 14.82
CA VAL A 111 -18.11 -3.02 13.45
C VAL A 111 -17.13 -3.93 12.69
N MET A 112 -17.57 -4.53 11.58
CA MET A 112 -16.71 -5.33 10.73
C MET A 112 -16.05 -4.41 9.71
N GLN A 113 -14.72 -4.35 9.74
CA GLN A 113 -13.89 -3.56 8.82
C GLN A 113 -13.23 -4.46 7.78
N PHE A 114 -13.24 -3.99 6.53
CA PHE A 114 -12.64 -4.67 5.39
C PHE A 114 -11.75 -3.69 4.61
N THR A 115 -10.74 -4.22 3.91
CA THR A 115 -9.91 -3.46 2.97
C THR A 115 -9.76 -4.27 1.69
N GLY A 116 -9.87 -3.59 0.55
CA GLY A 116 -9.74 -4.23 -0.76
C GLY A 116 -9.73 -3.24 -1.92
N ALA A 117 -9.77 -3.78 -3.14
CA ALA A 117 -9.86 -2.96 -4.34
C ALA A 117 -11.17 -2.13 -4.32
N PRO A 118 -11.20 -0.91 -4.88
CA PRO A 118 -12.38 -0.03 -4.81
C PRO A 118 -13.69 -0.67 -5.32
N ARG A 119 -13.61 -1.58 -6.29
CA ARG A 119 -14.77 -2.31 -6.83
C ARG A 119 -15.31 -3.42 -5.93
N GLN A 120 -14.56 -3.83 -4.91
CA GLN A 120 -15.00 -4.81 -3.90
C GLN A 120 -15.82 -4.14 -2.79
N LEU A 121 -15.88 -2.81 -2.78
CA LEU A 121 -16.67 -2.04 -1.84
C LEU A 121 -18.13 -2.49 -1.89
N SER A 122 -18.63 -2.92 -0.73
CA SER A 122 -20.01 -3.36 -0.61
C SER A 122 -20.98 -2.19 -0.81
N PRO A 123 -22.07 -2.37 -1.59
CA PRO A 123 -23.15 -1.39 -1.67
C PRO A 123 -23.84 -1.12 -0.32
N SER A 124 -23.76 -2.06 0.63
CA SER A 124 -24.36 -1.94 1.97
C SER A 124 -23.46 -1.23 2.99
N ALA A 125 -22.22 -0.87 2.62
CA ALA A 125 -21.27 -0.30 3.55
C ALA A 125 -21.81 0.98 4.22
N ALA A 126 -21.62 1.07 5.53
CA ALA A 126 -22.02 2.24 6.31
C ALA A 126 -21.09 3.43 6.03
N ALA A 127 -19.78 3.17 5.98
CA ALA A 127 -18.74 4.14 5.65
C ALA A 127 -17.61 3.49 4.85
N ALA A 128 -16.95 4.29 4.00
CA ALA A 128 -15.81 3.87 3.19
C ALA A 128 -14.77 5.00 3.14
N CYS A 129 -13.49 4.62 3.10
CA CYS A 129 -12.35 5.51 3.01
C CYS A 129 -11.46 5.05 1.85
N ALA A 130 -11.20 5.92 0.89
CA ALA A 130 -10.20 5.66 -0.15
C ALA A 130 -8.79 5.84 0.42
N VAL A 131 -7.90 4.89 0.18
CA VAL A 131 -6.53 4.88 0.70
C VAL A 131 -5.53 4.50 -0.39
N ASP A 132 -4.33 5.04 -0.33
CA ASP A 132 -3.22 4.59 -1.18
C ASP A 132 -2.35 3.61 -0.35
N ASP A 133 -2.61 2.31 -0.48
CA ASP A 133 -2.17 1.26 0.45
C ASP A 133 -1.08 0.35 -0.10
N ALA A 134 -0.72 0.51 -1.37
CA ALA A 134 0.27 -0.33 -2.02
C ALA A 134 1.02 0.42 -3.11
N CYS A 135 2.26 0.03 -3.35
CA CYS A 135 3.01 0.41 -4.53
C CYS A 135 3.74 -0.81 -5.12
N VAL A 136 3.90 -0.79 -6.44
CA VAL A 136 4.74 -1.75 -7.16
C VAL A 136 5.89 -0.99 -7.80
N VAL A 137 7.10 -1.45 -7.53
CA VAL A 137 8.30 -1.04 -8.25
C VAL A 137 8.64 -2.15 -9.24
N ALA A 138 8.64 -1.86 -10.54
CA ALA A 138 8.93 -2.82 -11.59
C ALA A 138 10.16 -2.38 -12.39
N THR A 139 11.03 -3.31 -12.73
CA THR A 139 12.21 -3.06 -13.57
C THR A 139 11.93 -3.50 -15.01
N SER A 140 12.62 -2.90 -15.97
CA SER A 140 12.57 -3.35 -17.37
C SER A 140 13.06 -4.80 -17.59
N ALA A 141 13.73 -5.40 -16.60
CA ALA A 141 14.17 -6.79 -16.63
C ALA A 141 13.07 -7.78 -16.20
N GLY A 142 11.87 -7.30 -15.86
CA GLY A 142 10.75 -8.14 -15.42
C GLY A 142 10.77 -8.48 -13.92
N THR A 143 11.72 -7.93 -13.16
CA THR A 143 11.71 -8.02 -11.68
C THR A 143 10.76 -6.99 -11.11
N GLY A 144 9.94 -7.38 -10.14
CA GLY A 144 9.05 -6.47 -9.42
C GLY A 144 9.19 -6.61 -7.91
N MET A 145 8.88 -5.53 -7.19
CA MET A 145 8.69 -5.51 -5.75
C MET A 145 7.32 -4.92 -5.45
N LEU A 146 6.48 -5.68 -4.76
CA LEU A 146 5.23 -5.19 -4.20
C LEU A 146 5.47 -4.81 -2.74
N VAL A 147 5.07 -3.59 -2.40
CA VAL A 147 5.06 -3.04 -1.05
C VAL A 147 3.63 -2.66 -0.72
N ARG A 148 3.08 -3.15 0.39
CA ARG A 148 1.70 -2.81 0.79
C ARG A 148 1.53 -2.77 2.30
N CYS A 149 0.50 -2.07 2.76
CA CYS A 149 0.04 -2.21 4.14
C CYS A 149 -0.27 -3.70 4.42
N GLY A 150 0.30 -4.21 5.51
CA GLY A 150 0.11 -5.59 5.91
C GLY A 150 -1.24 -5.84 6.55
N VAL A 151 -1.54 -7.13 6.78
CA VAL A 151 -2.80 -7.55 7.42
C VAL A 151 -2.88 -7.11 8.88
N ARG A 152 -1.73 -7.00 9.56
CA ARG A 152 -1.66 -6.44 10.91
C ARG A 152 -1.62 -4.91 10.84
N PRO A 153 -2.26 -4.20 11.78
CA PRO A 153 -2.15 -2.75 11.87
C PRO A 153 -0.70 -2.30 11.89
N ARG A 154 -0.38 -1.26 11.10
CA ARG A 154 0.94 -0.60 11.05
C ARG A 154 2.11 -1.51 10.66
N THR A 155 1.86 -2.61 9.95
CA THR A 155 2.94 -3.44 9.38
C THR A 155 3.04 -3.26 7.88
N LEU A 156 4.21 -3.55 7.32
CA LEU A 156 4.46 -3.47 5.89
C LEU A 156 4.71 -4.88 5.34
N ASP A 157 3.97 -5.28 4.31
CA ASP A 157 4.24 -6.51 3.56
C ASP A 157 5.07 -6.16 2.33
N VAL A 158 6.26 -6.77 2.21
CA VAL A 158 7.12 -6.63 1.03
C VAL A 158 7.35 -8.00 0.40
N THR A 159 7.12 -8.12 -0.91
CA THR A 159 7.38 -9.36 -1.65
C THR A 159 8.01 -9.11 -3.01
N LEU A 160 8.90 -10.04 -3.39
CA LEU A 160 9.53 -10.13 -4.71
C LEU A 160 9.00 -11.34 -5.50
N ASP A 161 8.06 -12.10 -4.94
CA ASP A 161 7.45 -13.24 -5.62
C ASP A 161 6.61 -12.75 -6.80
N SER A 162 7.07 -13.09 -8.01
CA SER A 162 6.41 -12.68 -9.25
C SER A 162 4.99 -13.23 -9.38
N ALA A 163 4.69 -14.40 -8.80
CA ALA A 163 3.34 -14.96 -8.82
C ALA A 163 2.38 -14.14 -7.94
N ALA A 164 2.83 -13.76 -6.73
CA ALA A 164 2.09 -12.91 -5.81
C ALA A 164 1.86 -11.50 -6.39
N ILE A 165 2.90 -10.90 -6.99
CA ILE A 165 2.79 -9.59 -7.66
C ILE A 165 1.81 -9.66 -8.83
N ALA A 166 1.92 -10.67 -9.68
CA ALA A 166 1.02 -10.83 -10.81
C ALA A 166 -0.44 -11.04 -10.37
N GLN A 167 -0.67 -11.80 -9.29
CA GLN A 167 -1.99 -11.94 -8.69
C GLN A 167 -2.53 -10.59 -8.21
N PHE A 168 -1.74 -9.83 -7.46
CA PHE A 168 -2.12 -8.50 -7.00
C PHE A 168 -2.49 -7.58 -8.16
N LEU A 169 -1.68 -7.52 -9.22
CA LEU A 169 -1.95 -6.67 -10.38
C LEU A 169 -3.26 -7.07 -11.10
N ARG A 170 -3.54 -8.37 -11.24
CA ARG A 170 -4.82 -8.86 -11.78
C ARG A 170 -6.00 -8.46 -10.90
N GLU A 171 -5.85 -8.59 -9.59
CA GLU A 171 -6.85 -8.14 -8.61
C GLU A 171 -7.04 -6.62 -8.65
N ARG A 172 -6.05 -5.84 -9.12
CA ARG A 172 -6.19 -4.40 -9.37
C ARG A 172 -6.62 -4.05 -10.80
N GLN A 173 -6.83 -5.04 -11.67
CA GLN A 173 -7.09 -4.87 -13.11
C GLN A 173 -6.02 -4.00 -13.82
N TYR A 174 -4.81 -3.99 -13.28
CA TYR A 174 -3.72 -3.21 -13.84
C TYR A 174 -3.10 -3.98 -15.01
N GLY A 175 -3.04 -3.34 -16.19
CA GLY A 175 -2.53 -3.95 -17.42
C GLY A 175 -3.52 -4.89 -18.12
N ALA A 176 -4.79 -4.93 -17.71
CA ALA A 176 -5.85 -5.54 -18.53
C ALA A 176 -6.17 -4.58 -19.69
N GLU A 177 -6.10 -5.06 -20.93
CA GLU A 177 -6.68 -4.32 -22.06
C GLU A 177 -8.18 -4.13 -21.79
N PRO A 178 -8.76 -2.94 -22.08
CA PRO A 178 -10.20 -2.77 -21.99
C PRO A 178 -10.84 -3.79 -22.93
N SER A 179 -11.65 -4.69 -22.39
CA SER A 179 -12.47 -5.60 -23.18
C SER A 179 -13.28 -4.74 -24.16
N GLY A 180 -12.93 -4.80 -25.44
CA GLY A 180 -13.58 -4.06 -26.50
C GLY A 180 -15.10 -4.28 -26.45
N SER A 181 -15.81 -3.17 -26.53
CA SER A 181 -17.28 -3.06 -26.57
C SER A 181 -17.86 -3.67 -27.84
#